data_AF-A0A7X2IID4-F1
#
_entry.id   AF-A0A7X2IID4-F1
#
_cell.length_a   1.000
_cell.length_b   1.000
_cell.length_c   1.000
_cell.angle_alpha   90.00
_cell.angle_beta   90.00
_cell.angle_gamma   90.00
#
_symmetry.space_group_name_H-M   'P 1'
#
loop_
_entity.id
_entity.type
_entity.pdbx_description
1 polymer ?
#
loop_
_entity_poly.entity_id
_entity_poly.type
_entity_poly.pdbx_seq_one_letter_code
_entity_poly.pdbx_strand_id
1 'polypeptide(L)'
;MKRSRLWLLFSVMAAIALGLASRKFPSLFPALLGKYPGDALWALMVFLGLAFCKPRASTRSIAILALATSCVVEFSQLYQADWLKEIRSTTLGHLVLGSTFSWFDIAAYAVGILAGVLIDAVCFRTSGFAADKRQTAHSAENPGNPHVYDKAKYHHESIEEFGLPDEHASNHTVPILRWLIENQLMSEFFLTECADELSRFRKGRMSIHELYGRWDRCLISDMLSEQGNAFAMHYFDFEKGAYLKDYCATLQGTLPSEFHVAYSDENYRRLKPLMDAAYAHWEASAATVVKLS
;
A
#
# COMPACT_ATOMS: atom_id res chain seq x y z
N MET A 1 -1.80 3.33 -4.29
CA MET A 1 -2.64 4.34 -3.60
C MET A 1 -2.28 5.72 -4.10
N LYS A 2 -3.28 6.59 -4.31
CA LYS A 2 -3.08 7.93 -4.89
C LYS A 2 -2.92 8.94 -3.74
N ARG A 3 -1.70 9.46 -3.52
CA ARG A 3 -1.48 10.52 -2.53
C ARG A 3 -2.34 11.74 -2.87
N SER A 4 -2.99 12.35 -1.87
CA SER A 4 -3.74 13.59 -2.07
C SER A 4 -2.79 14.74 -2.37
N ARG A 5 -2.94 15.36 -3.55
CA ARG A 5 -2.11 16.50 -3.97
C ARG A 5 -2.30 17.71 -3.06
N LEU A 6 -3.50 17.93 -2.54
CA LEU A 6 -3.80 19.05 -1.65
C LEU A 6 -3.08 18.89 -0.31
N TRP A 7 -3.11 17.68 0.24
CA TRP A 7 -2.39 17.36 1.47
C TRP A 7 -0.88 17.50 1.30
N LEU A 8 -0.33 16.97 0.19
CA LEU A 8 1.09 17.11 -0.13
C LEU A 8 1.52 18.56 -0.28
N LEU A 9 0.70 19.39 -0.94
CA LEU A 9 0.96 20.83 -1.09
C LEU A 9 1.08 21.50 0.29
N PHE A 10 0.12 21.23 1.19
CA PHE A 10 0.17 21.77 2.55
C PHE A 10 1.42 21.30 3.31
N SER A 11 1.76 20.01 3.22
CA SER A 11 2.94 19.44 3.86
C SER A 11 4.25 20.03 3.33
N VAL A 12 4.35 20.30 2.01
CA VAL A 12 5.50 21.00 1.41
C VAL A 12 5.63 22.42 1.99
N MET A 13 4.54 23.18 2.02
CA MET A 13 4.54 24.53 2.55
C MET A 13 4.91 24.57 4.04
N ALA A 14 4.41 23.61 4.82
CA ALA A 14 4.77 23.45 6.23
C ALA A 14 6.26 23.13 6.42
N ALA A 15 6.81 22.22 5.61
CA ALA A 15 8.23 21.87 5.66
C ALA A 15 9.13 23.06 5.30
N ILE A 16 8.74 23.87 4.31
CA ILE A 16 9.45 25.12 3.96
C ILE A 16 9.41 26.10 5.13
N ALA A 17 8.23 26.36 5.70
CA ALA A 17 8.08 27.31 6.80
C ALA A 17 8.90 26.88 8.03
N LEU A 18 8.84 25.60 8.41
CA LEU A 18 9.62 25.05 9.52
C LEU A 18 11.12 25.07 9.23
N GLY A 19 11.53 24.74 8.01
CA GLY A 19 12.94 24.77 7.60
C GLY A 19 13.52 26.18 7.65
N LEU A 20 12.78 27.19 7.21
CA LEU A 20 13.20 28.59 7.35
C LEU A 20 13.20 29.05 8.82
N ALA A 21 12.19 28.64 9.59
CA ALA A 21 12.11 28.94 11.02
C ALA A 21 13.30 28.33 11.79
N SER A 22 13.73 27.11 11.45
CA SER A 22 14.88 26.46 12.08
C SER A 22 16.20 27.20 11.84
N ARG A 23 16.33 27.89 10.70
CA ARG A 23 17.50 28.75 10.39
C ARG A 23 17.43 30.10 11.08
N LYS A 24 16.21 30.66 11.24
CA LYS A 24 16.00 31.98 11.81
C LYS A 24 15.97 32.00 13.34
N PHE A 25 15.51 30.91 13.97
CA PHE A 25 15.30 30.81 15.41
C PHE A 25 16.13 29.64 15.99
N PRO A 26 17.38 29.87 16.42
CA PRO A 26 18.25 28.83 16.96
C PRO A 26 17.71 28.10 18.20
N SER A 27 16.75 28.70 18.91
CA SER A 27 16.08 28.12 20.07
C SER A 27 14.96 27.14 19.72
N LEU A 28 14.60 27.00 18.44
CA LEU A 28 13.51 26.12 18.01
C LEU A 28 13.87 24.63 18.17
N PHE A 29 15.15 24.30 18.06
CA PHE A 29 15.68 22.96 18.23
C PHE A 29 16.82 22.96 19.26
N PRO A 30 17.13 21.81 19.89
CA PRO A 30 18.28 21.69 20.77
C PRO A 30 19.56 22.20 20.11
N ALA A 31 20.29 23.08 20.80
CA ALA A 31 21.50 23.72 20.26
C ALA A 31 22.55 22.73 19.76
N LEU A 32 22.60 21.51 20.33
CA LEU A 32 23.46 20.41 19.92
C LEU A 32 23.27 20.01 18.44
N LEU A 33 22.06 20.20 17.89
CA LEU A 33 21.75 19.83 16.52
C LEU A 33 22.15 20.92 15.50
N GLY A 34 22.50 22.12 15.96
CA GLY A 34 22.97 23.21 15.10
C GLY A 34 22.09 23.43 13.87
N LYS A 35 22.70 23.33 12.69
CA LYS A 35 22.06 23.62 11.39
C LYS A 35 21.23 22.44 10.84
N TYR A 36 21.49 21.21 11.32
CA TYR A 36 21.01 19.97 10.73
C TYR A 36 19.48 19.78 10.73
N PRO A 37 18.69 20.32 11.68
CA PRO A 37 17.23 20.28 11.58
C PRO A 37 16.71 20.94 10.30
N GLY A 38 17.36 22.02 9.86
CA GLY A 38 17.02 22.68 8.59
C GLY A 38 17.38 21.83 7.37
N ASP A 39 18.50 21.11 7.42
CA ASP A 39 18.93 20.21 6.35
C ASP A 39 17.98 18.99 6.23
N ALA A 40 17.55 18.43 7.37
CA ALA A 40 16.53 17.38 7.40
C ALA A 40 15.18 17.85 6.85
N LEU A 41 14.71 19.05 7.25
CA LEU A 41 13.45 19.61 6.75
C LEU A 41 13.52 19.95 5.25
N TRP A 42 14.68 20.36 4.75
CA TRP A 42 14.93 20.55 3.33
C TRP A 42 14.80 19.23 2.54
N ALA A 43 15.42 18.15 3.03
CA ALA A 43 15.31 16.84 2.37
C ALA A 43 13.88 16.27 2.45
N LEU A 44 13.17 16.49 3.56
CA LEU A 44 11.75 16.18 3.68
C LEU A 44 10.91 16.94 2.65
N MET A 45 11.17 18.23 2.47
CA MET A 45 10.52 19.05 1.43
C MET A 45 10.77 18.49 0.03
N VAL A 46 12.01 18.11 -0.30
CA VAL A 46 12.33 17.48 -1.61
C VAL A 46 11.55 16.19 -1.80
N PHE A 47 11.53 15.31 -0.79
CA PHE A 47 10.74 14.08 -0.82
C PHE A 47 9.26 14.36 -1.09
N LEU A 48 8.66 15.28 -0.34
CA LEU A 48 7.24 15.66 -0.48
C LEU A 48 6.95 16.32 -1.84
N GLY A 49 7.86 17.14 -2.36
CA GLY A 49 7.75 17.77 -3.67
C GLY A 49 7.80 16.74 -4.82
N LEU A 50 8.69 15.76 -4.73
CA LEU A 50 8.74 14.64 -5.67
C LEU A 50 7.47 13.79 -5.61
N ALA A 51 6.95 13.54 -4.39
CA ALA A 51 5.66 12.88 -4.19
C ALA A 51 4.49 13.69 -4.76
N PHE A 52 4.54 15.01 -4.69
CA PHE A 52 3.53 15.90 -5.28
C PHE A 52 3.53 15.83 -6.81
N CYS A 53 4.71 15.84 -7.44
CA CYS A 53 4.86 15.72 -8.88
C CYS A 53 4.43 14.32 -9.39
N LYS A 54 4.81 13.26 -8.67
CA LYS A 54 4.51 11.86 -9.02
C LYS A 54 3.75 11.14 -7.89
N PRO A 55 2.47 11.47 -7.65
CA PRO A 55 1.71 10.95 -6.52
C PRO A 55 1.42 9.45 -6.59
N ARG A 56 1.63 8.83 -7.76
CA ARG A 56 1.51 7.38 -7.99
C ARG A 56 2.82 6.61 -7.89
N ALA A 57 3.98 7.29 -7.83
CA ALA A 57 5.26 6.61 -7.72
C ALA A 57 5.41 5.93 -6.34
N SER A 58 6.10 4.79 -6.31
CA SER A 58 6.34 4.08 -5.04
C SER A 58 7.13 4.96 -4.05
N THR A 59 6.86 4.80 -2.75
CA THR A 59 7.59 5.49 -1.67
C THR A 59 9.09 5.25 -1.77
N ARG A 60 9.50 4.01 -2.12
CA ARG A 60 10.91 3.64 -2.33
C ARG A 60 11.54 4.42 -3.48
N SER A 61 10.85 4.53 -4.62
CA SER A 61 11.35 5.29 -5.78
C SER A 61 11.51 6.77 -5.44
N ILE A 62 10.58 7.37 -4.70
CA ILE A 62 10.66 8.76 -4.27
C ILE A 62 11.80 8.96 -3.26
N ALA A 63 11.96 8.04 -2.29
CA ALA A 63 13.05 8.08 -1.32
C ALA A 63 14.43 7.99 -1.99
N ILE A 64 14.59 7.06 -2.94
CA ILE A 64 15.83 6.91 -3.72
C ILE A 64 16.11 8.19 -4.51
N LEU A 65 15.10 8.75 -5.17
CA LEU A 65 15.27 9.96 -5.96
C LEU A 65 15.57 11.19 -5.09
N ALA A 66 14.94 11.30 -3.92
CA ALA A 66 15.23 12.35 -2.95
C ALA A 66 16.67 12.24 -2.43
N LEU A 67 17.10 11.03 -2.06
CA LEU A 67 18.46 10.77 -1.60
C LEU A 67 19.49 11.06 -2.71
N ALA A 68 19.21 10.61 -3.94
CA ALA A 68 20.06 10.92 -5.09
C ALA A 68 20.15 12.43 -5.33
N THR A 69 19.03 13.16 -5.21
CA THR A 69 19.00 14.63 -5.32
C THR A 69 19.87 15.28 -4.24
N SER A 70 19.71 14.86 -2.99
CA SER A 70 20.53 15.33 -1.87
C SER A 70 22.03 15.05 -2.09
N CYS A 71 22.39 13.85 -2.53
CA CYS A 71 23.77 13.50 -2.84
C CYS A 71 24.34 14.35 -3.99
N VAL A 72 23.57 14.56 -5.07
CA VAL A 72 23.99 15.41 -6.19
C VAL A 72 24.22 16.84 -5.71
N VAL A 73 23.32 17.40 -4.90
CA VAL A 73 23.48 18.73 -4.31
C VAL A 73 24.73 18.79 -3.44
N GLU A 74 24.94 17.81 -2.58
CA GLU A 74 26.07 17.77 -1.65
C GLU A 74 27.42 17.60 -2.39
N PHE A 75 27.52 16.64 -3.31
CA PHE A 75 28.71 16.45 -4.12
C PHE A 75 28.98 17.61 -5.07
N SER A 76 27.94 18.33 -5.52
CA SER A 76 28.14 19.55 -6.31
C SER A 76 28.94 20.60 -5.55
N GLN A 77 28.97 20.56 -4.20
CA GLN A 77 29.73 21.50 -3.39
C GLN A 77 31.23 21.22 -3.43
N LEU A 78 31.67 20.04 -3.86
CA LEU A 78 33.07 19.77 -4.18
C LEU A 78 33.48 20.43 -5.51
N TYR A 79 32.50 20.74 -6.38
CA TYR A 79 32.74 21.45 -7.63
C TYR A 79 32.74 22.97 -7.38
N GLN A 80 33.90 23.59 -7.57
CA GLN A 80 34.22 24.98 -7.18
C GLN A 80 34.47 25.91 -8.38
N ALA A 81 33.71 25.73 -9.46
CA ALA A 81 33.74 26.67 -10.59
C ALA A 81 33.05 27.99 -10.24
N ASP A 82 33.54 29.10 -10.81
CA ASP A 82 33.12 30.45 -10.40
C ASP A 82 31.64 30.74 -10.68
N TRP A 83 31.12 30.27 -11.81
CA TRP A 83 29.70 30.36 -12.14
C TRP A 83 28.79 29.70 -11.08
N LEU A 84 29.24 28.59 -10.47
CA LEU A 84 28.45 27.89 -9.45
C LEU A 84 28.55 28.56 -8.08
N LYS A 85 29.71 29.14 -7.75
CA LYS A 85 29.87 29.96 -6.55
C LYS A 85 29.00 31.21 -6.61
N GLU A 86 28.91 31.87 -7.77
CA GLU A 86 28.03 33.02 -7.98
C GLU A 86 26.58 32.66 -7.68
N ILE A 87 26.08 31.52 -8.19
CA ILE A 87 24.73 31.05 -7.88
C ILE A 87 24.57 30.83 -6.37
N ARG A 88 25.51 30.14 -5.72
CA ARG A 88 25.49 29.88 -4.26
C ARG A 88 25.59 31.13 -3.39
N SER A 89 26.13 32.22 -3.92
CA SER A 89 26.22 33.49 -3.19
C SER A 89 24.86 34.19 -3.04
N THR A 90 23.88 33.82 -3.88
CA THR A 90 22.50 34.30 -3.75
C THR A 90 21.79 33.59 -2.59
N THR A 91 20.82 34.24 -1.95
CA THR A 91 20.06 33.63 -0.84
C THR A 91 19.36 32.33 -1.25
N LEU A 92 18.75 32.31 -2.44
CA LEU A 92 18.07 31.10 -2.95
C LEU A 92 19.08 30.01 -3.30
N GLY A 93 20.20 30.35 -3.95
CA GLY A 93 21.24 29.39 -4.26
C GLY A 93 21.87 28.80 -3.01
N HIS A 94 22.12 29.61 -1.98
CA HIS A 94 22.61 29.13 -0.69
C HIS A 94 21.64 28.15 -0.02
N LEU A 95 20.34 28.49 -0.02
CA LEU A 95 19.29 27.65 0.60
C LEU A 95 19.04 26.33 -0.16
N VAL A 96 19.21 26.31 -1.48
CA VAL A 96 18.94 25.14 -2.32
C VAL A 96 20.17 24.27 -2.53
N LEU A 97 21.35 24.87 -2.71
CA LEU A 97 22.57 24.15 -3.11
C LEU A 97 23.60 24.00 -1.99
N GLY A 98 23.43 24.70 -0.87
CA GLY A 98 24.42 24.77 0.19
C GLY A 98 25.72 25.46 -0.25
N SER A 99 26.77 25.36 0.57
CA SER A 99 28.05 26.04 0.30
C SER A 99 29.30 25.21 0.61
N THR A 100 29.20 24.23 1.51
CA THR A 100 30.35 23.45 1.98
C THR A 100 29.96 22.02 2.24
N PHE A 101 30.71 21.09 1.65
CA PHE A 101 30.46 19.66 1.77
C PHE A 101 30.60 19.18 3.22
N SER A 102 29.65 18.37 3.69
CA SER A 102 29.64 17.73 5.00
C SER A 102 28.97 16.36 4.96
N TRP A 103 29.65 15.35 5.47
CA TRP A 103 29.06 14.01 5.68
C TRP A 103 27.87 14.03 6.65
N PHE A 104 27.84 14.97 7.59
CA PHE A 104 26.71 15.12 8.52
C PHE A 104 25.46 15.67 7.81
N ASP A 105 25.62 16.42 6.72
CA ASP A 105 24.48 16.89 5.92
C ASP A 105 23.80 15.68 5.24
N ILE A 106 24.58 14.72 4.74
CA ILE A 106 24.04 13.44 4.23
C ILE A 106 23.24 12.69 5.30
N ALA A 107 23.75 12.62 6.54
CA ALA A 107 23.03 12.00 7.64
C ALA A 107 21.72 12.74 7.97
N ALA A 108 21.74 14.08 8.00
CA ALA A 108 20.56 14.91 8.21
C ALA A 108 19.52 14.71 7.07
N TYR A 109 19.96 14.65 5.82
CA TYR A 109 19.09 14.37 4.68
C TYR A 109 18.44 12.99 4.79
N ALA A 110 19.20 11.97 5.21
CA ALA A 110 18.66 10.64 5.44
C ALA A 110 17.56 10.64 6.52
N VAL A 111 17.74 11.40 7.61
CA VAL A 111 16.71 11.58 8.65
C VAL A 111 15.45 12.25 8.08
N GLY A 112 15.60 13.31 7.29
CA GLY A 112 14.49 14.00 6.63
C GLY A 112 13.71 13.10 5.68
N ILE A 113 14.41 12.33 4.85
CA ILE A 113 13.80 11.37 3.92
C ILE A 113 13.11 10.25 4.70
N LEU A 114 13.72 9.73 5.77
CA LEU A 114 13.11 8.72 6.63
C LEU A 114 11.81 9.24 7.25
N ALA A 115 11.79 10.47 7.75
CA ALA A 115 10.57 11.11 8.23
C ALA A 115 9.51 11.17 7.11
N GLY A 116 9.90 11.52 5.89
CA GLY A 116 9.01 11.50 4.72
C GLY A 116 8.44 10.11 4.43
N VAL A 117 9.26 9.07 4.51
CA VAL A 117 8.84 7.66 4.36
C VAL A 117 7.87 7.25 5.47
N LEU A 118 8.14 7.62 6.72
CA LEU A 118 7.27 7.31 7.86
C LEU A 118 5.94 8.03 7.76
N ILE A 119 5.95 9.31 7.39
CA ILE A 119 4.74 10.09 7.13
C ILE A 119 3.94 9.47 5.99
N ASP A 120 4.60 9.10 4.89
CA ASP A 120 3.95 8.43 3.77
C ASP A 120 3.38 7.06 4.16
N ALA A 121 4.05 6.35 5.06
CA ALA A 121 3.54 5.10 5.62
C ALA A 121 2.36 5.33 6.57
N VAL A 122 2.39 6.30 7.49
CA VAL A 122 1.27 6.52 8.41
C VAL A 122 0.06 7.11 7.69
N CYS A 123 0.28 8.05 6.78
CA CYS A 123 -0.81 8.74 6.08
C CYS A 123 -1.34 7.98 4.85
N PHE A 124 -0.51 7.11 4.25
CA PHE A 124 -0.87 6.40 3.01
C PHE A 124 -0.49 4.92 3.01
N ARG A 125 -0.17 4.33 4.18
CA ARG A 125 -0.18 2.87 4.44
C ARG A 125 -0.90 2.55 5.76
N THR A 126 -2.15 2.14 5.64
CA THR A 126 -2.50 0.80 6.14
C THR A 126 -1.85 -0.21 5.18
N SER A 127 -0.93 -1.01 5.73
CA SER A 127 -0.31 -2.20 5.12
C SER A 127 0.65 -1.99 3.92
N GLY A 128 1.94 -1.76 4.20
CA GLY A 128 2.95 -1.99 3.16
C GLY A 128 4.43 -2.04 3.50
N PHE A 129 4.90 -1.91 4.74
CA PHE A 129 6.35 -2.07 5.01
C PHE A 129 6.67 -3.49 5.48
N ALA A 130 6.52 -4.48 4.61
CA ALA A 130 7.09 -5.83 4.72
C ALA A 130 6.87 -6.59 3.41
N ALA A 131 7.46 -6.09 2.32
CA ALA A 131 7.49 -6.80 1.04
C ALA A 131 8.87 -6.59 0.43
N ASP A 132 9.87 -7.15 1.10
CA ASP A 132 11.09 -7.66 0.47
C ASP A 132 11.84 -8.51 1.50
N LYS A 133 11.40 -9.76 1.65
CA LYS A 133 12.21 -10.97 1.82
C LYS A 133 11.33 -12.13 2.28
N ARG A 134 11.29 -13.14 1.41
CA ARG A 134 11.01 -14.55 1.72
C ARG A 134 9.57 -14.90 2.09
N GLN A 135 8.81 -15.11 1.02
CA GLN A 135 8.05 -16.34 0.87
C GLN A 135 9.01 -17.53 0.99
N THR A 136 9.29 -17.95 2.22
CA THR A 136 9.74 -19.31 2.56
C THR A 136 9.41 -19.56 4.03
N ALA A 137 8.66 -20.65 4.25
CA ALA A 137 8.47 -21.36 5.50
C ALA A 137 7.36 -20.87 6.45
N HIS A 138 6.28 -21.65 6.42
CA HIS A 138 5.50 -22.15 7.55
C HIS A 138 4.58 -21.20 8.32
N SER A 139 3.29 -21.48 8.14
CA SER A 139 2.25 -21.55 9.16
C SER A 139 2.78 -21.63 10.60
N ALA A 140 2.64 -20.54 11.36
CA ALA A 140 2.31 -20.48 12.80
C ALA A 140 2.21 -19.01 13.22
N GLU A 141 0.99 -18.60 13.55
CA GLU A 141 0.58 -17.52 14.46
C GLU A 141 1.62 -16.43 14.81
N ASN A 142 1.48 -15.26 14.19
CA ASN A 142 1.90 -14.00 14.79
C ASN A 142 0.63 -13.28 15.27
N PRO A 143 0.30 -13.31 16.58
CA PRO A 143 -1.03 -12.95 17.10
C PRO A 143 -1.40 -11.46 16.99
N GLY A 144 -0.60 -10.64 16.29
CA GLY A 144 -0.83 -9.20 16.12
C GLY A 144 -0.98 -8.71 14.69
N ASN A 145 -0.88 -9.58 13.66
CA ASN A 145 -1.04 -9.16 12.27
C ASN A 145 -1.98 -10.12 11.53
N PRO A 146 -3.08 -9.63 10.93
CA PRO A 146 -4.00 -10.50 10.22
C PRO A 146 -3.32 -11.28 9.10
N HIS A 147 -3.77 -12.51 8.89
CA HIS A 147 -3.42 -13.26 7.71
C HIS A 147 -3.96 -12.54 6.47
N VAL A 148 -3.16 -12.47 5.41
CA VAL A 148 -3.52 -11.81 4.15
C VAL A 148 -3.77 -12.90 3.12
N TYR A 149 -5.02 -13.07 2.74
CA TYR A 149 -5.43 -14.04 1.71
C TYR A 149 -5.06 -13.57 0.31
N ASP A 150 -5.36 -12.31 0.00
CA ASP A 150 -5.03 -11.70 -1.28
C ASP A 150 -4.92 -10.18 -1.15
N LYS A 151 -4.10 -9.57 -2.01
CA LYS A 151 -4.09 -8.12 -2.24
C LYS A 151 -3.97 -7.86 -3.73
N ALA A 152 -4.83 -7.01 -4.27
CA ALA A 152 -4.78 -6.59 -5.67
C ALA A 152 -3.38 -6.14 -6.11
N LYS A 153 -2.62 -5.49 -5.21
CA LYS A 153 -1.25 -5.01 -5.48
C LYS A 153 -0.25 -6.12 -5.80
N TYR A 154 -0.50 -7.36 -5.39
CA TYR A 154 0.35 -8.50 -5.74
C TYR A 154 0.32 -8.80 -7.24
N HIS A 155 -0.74 -8.36 -7.92
CA HIS A 155 -1.01 -8.67 -9.33
C HIS A 155 -0.70 -7.50 -10.27
N HIS A 156 -0.33 -6.33 -9.74
CA HIS A 156 -0.17 -5.11 -10.55
C HIS A 156 0.82 -5.27 -11.71
N GLU A 157 1.96 -5.95 -11.49
CA GLU A 157 2.95 -6.17 -12.54
C GLU A 157 2.36 -6.97 -13.70
N SER A 158 1.60 -8.03 -13.40
CA SER A 158 0.90 -8.84 -14.40
C SER A 158 -0.19 -8.05 -15.12
N ILE A 159 -0.97 -7.24 -14.39
CA ILE A 159 -2.01 -6.39 -14.98
C ILE A 159 -1.40 -5.35 -15.94
N GLU A 160 -0.27 -4.74 -15.56
CA GLU A 160 0.46 -3.79 -16.40
C GLU A 160 1.05 -4.49 -17.65
N GLU A 161 1.66 -5.67 -17.49
CA GLU A 161 2.20 -6.46 -18.60
C GLU A 161 1.12 -6.84 -19.62
N PHE A 162 -0.06 -7.24 -19.15
CA PHE A 162 -1.19 -7.58 -20.02
C PHE A 162 -1.91 -6.35 -20.59
N GLY A 163 -1.56 -5.13 -20.16
CA GLY A 163 -2.25 -3.91 -20.59
C GLY A 163 -3.71 -3.84 -20.15
N LEU A 164 -4.04 -4.50 -19.03
CA LEU A 164 -5.40 -4.58 -18.51
C LEU A 164 -5.73 -3.40 -17.58
N PRO A 165 -7.03 -3.04 -17.43
CA PRO A 165 -7.44 -2.07 -16.41
C PRO A 165 -7.08 -2.54 -15.00
N ASP A 166 -6.64 -1.62 -14.15
CA ASP A 166 -6.25 -1.84 -12.74
C ASP A 166 -7.28 -2.63 -11.91
N GLU A 167 -8.57 -2.54 -12.26
CA GLU A 167 -9.64 -3.31 -11.63
C GLU A 167 -9.48 -4.83 -11.77
N HIS A 168 -8.84 -5.30 -12.85
CA HIS A 168 -8.61 -6.72 -13.12
C HIS A 168 -7.74 -7.40 -12.05
N ALA A 169 -6.92 -6.62 -11.34
CA ALA A 169 -6.15 -7.10 -10.20
C ALA A 169 -7.02 -7.67 -9.07
N SER A 170 -8.31 -7.34 -9.04
CA SER A 170 -9.25 -7.77 -7.99
C SER A 170 -10.31 -8.77 -8.49
N ASN A 171 -10.41 -9.01 -9.79
CA ASN A 171 -11.55 -9.73 -10.38
C ASN A 171 -11.67 -11.18 -9.93
N HIS A 172 -10.55 -11.82 -9.60
CA HIS A 172 -10.56 -13.17 -9.05
C HIS A 172 -10.87 -13.20 -7.55
N THR A 173 -10.71 -12.10 -6.80
CA THR A 173 -10.93 -12.07 -5.34
C THR A 173 -12.32 -11.58 -4.95
N VAL A 174 -12.87 -10.61 -5.67
CA VAL A 174 -14.20 -10.07 -5.34
C VAL A 174 -15.37 -11.07 -5.41
N PRO A 175 -15.35 -12.16 -6.23
CA PRO A 175 -16.42 -13.16 -6.21
C PRO A 175 -16.49 -13.89 -4.86
N ILE A 176 -15.37 -14.33 -4.31
CA ILE A 176 -15.38 -15.01 -3.00
C ILE A 176 -15.71 -14.04 -1.86
N LEU A 177 -15.24 -12.78 -1.92
CA LEU A 177 -15.61 -11.77 -0.93
C LEU A 177 -17.12 -11.55 -0.91
N ARG A 178 -17.74 -11.39 -2.08
CA ARG A 178 -19.20 -11.28 -2.20
C ARG A 178 -19.87 -12.51 -1.61
N TRP A 179 -19.38 -13.71 -1.95
CA TRP A 179 -19.94 -14.95 -1.44
C TRP A 179 -19.86 -15.07 0.09
N LEU A 180 -18.74 -14.69 0.70
CA LEU A 180 -18.57 -14.66 2.16
C LEU A 180 -19.56 -13.70 2.83
N ILE A 181 -19.80 -12.53 2.21
CA ILE A 181 -20.80 -11.55 2.67
C ILE A 181 -22.21 -12.12 2.59
N GLU A 182 -22.58 -12.76 1.47
CA GLU A 182 -23.91 -13.34 1.26
C GLU A 182 -24.18 -14.53 2.19
N ASN A 183 -23.15 -15.29 2.59
CA ASN A 183 -23.25 -16.45 3.47
C ASN A 183 -22.98 -16.15 4.95
N GLN A 184 -22.94 -14.87 5.35
CA GLN A 184 -22.78 -14.45 6.75
C GLN A 184 -21.47 -14.95 7.41
N LEU A 185 -20.40 -15.05 6.63
CA LEU A 185 -19.08 -15.51 7.08
C LEU A 185 -18.10 -14.35 7.40
N MET A 186 -18.65 -13.15 7.59
CA MET A 186 -17.88 -11.94 7.94
C MET A 186 -17.82 -11.76 9.46
N SER A 187 -16.75 -11.13 9.96
CA SER A 187 -16.61 -10.83 11.39
C SER A 187 -17.56 -9.72 11.85
N GLU A 188 -17.86 -9.67 13.15
CA GLU A 188 -18.63 -8.54 13.73
C GLU A 188 -17.92 -7.19 13.51
N PHE A 189 -16.59 -7.19 13.59
CA PHE A 189 -15.76 -6.02 13.29
C PHE A 189 -16.02 -5.50 11.88
N PHE A 190 -15.93 -6.37 10.88
CA PHE A 190 -16.19 -6.01 9.49
C PHE A 190 -17.61 -5.50 9.27
N LEU A 191 -18.60 -6.19 9.84
CA LEU A 191 -20.01 -5.82 9.72
C LEU A 191 -20.29 -4.45 10.35
N THR A 192 -19.60 -4.12 11.44
CA THR A 192 -19.72 -2.83 12.13
C THR A 192 -19.05 -1.71 11.32
N GLU A 193 -17.79 -1.90 10.92
CA GLU A 193 -17.03 -0.90 10.16
C GLU A 193 -17.61 -0.60 8.78
N CYS A 194 -18.30 -1.57 8.16
CA CYS A 194 -18.87 -1.46 6.82
C CYS A 194 -20.40 -1.41 6.80
N ALA A 195 -21.06 -1.05 7.90
CA ALA A 195 -22.52 -1.12 7.99
C ALA A 195 -23.23 -0.33 6.86
N ASP A 196 -22.78 0.89 6.59
CA ASP A 196 -23.33 1.76 5.54
C ASP A 196 -23.01 1.26 4.14
N GLU A 197 -21.75 0.86 3.90
CA GLU A 197 -21.30 0.28 2.64
C GLU A 197 -22.05 -1.01 2.31
N LEU A 198 -22.23 -1.91 3.28
CA LEU A 198 -23.00 -3.15 3.12
C LEU A 198 -24.48 -2.85 2.84
N SER A 199 -25.07 -1.85 3.50
CA SER A 199 -26.43 -1.40 3.21
C SER A 199 -26.58 -0.91 1.77
N ARG A 200 -25.59 -0.15 1.26
CA ARG A 200 -25.57 0.33 -0.13
C ARG A 200 -25.34 -0.81 -1.12
N PHE A 201 -24.39 -1.69 -0.84
CA PHE A 201 -24.07 -2.86 -1.65
C PHE A 201 -25.30 -3.76 -1.82
N ARG A 202 -25.97 -4.13 -0.72
CA ARG A 202 -27.20 -4.94 -0.73
C ARG A 202 -28.36 -4.30 -1.48
N LYS A 203 -28.39 -2.96 -1.57
CA LYS A 203 -29.38 -2.19 -2.33
C LYS A 203 -28.98 -1.94 -3.79
N GLY A 204 -27.86 -2.50 -4.26
CA GLY A 204 -27.33 -2.28 -5.60
C GLY A 204 -26.82 -0.84 -5.86
N ARG A 205 -26.54 -0.08 -4.79
CA ARG A 205 -26.06 1.31 -4.84
C ARG A 205 -24.53 1.44 -4.65
N MET A 206 -23.85 0.31 -4.60
CA MET A 206 -22.40 0.19 -4.48
C MET A 206 -22.00 -1.15 -5.11
N SER A 207 -20.90 -1.17 -5.88
CA SER A 207 -20.35 -2.42 -6.42
C SER A 207 -19.48 -3.15 -5.39
N ILE A 208 -19.21 -4.44 -5.63
CA ILE A 208 -18.30 -5.19 -4.76
C ILE A 208 -16.87 -4.63 -4.81
N HIS A 209 -16.42 -4.11 -5.95
CA HIS A 209 -15.10 -3.47 -6.08
C HIS A 209 -15.00 -2.16 -5.32
N GLU A 210 -16.06 -1.37 -5.27
CA GLU A 210 -16.11 -0.16 -4.45
C GLU A 210 -16.00 -0.51 -2.96
N LEU A 211 -16.74 -1.53 -2.52
CA LEU A 211 -16.67 -2.03 -1.15
C LEU A 211 -15.29 -2.59 -0.83
N TYR A 212 -14.70 -3.40 -1.73
CA TYR A 212 -13.36 -3.94 -1.55
C TYR A 212 -12.27 -2.86 -1.59
N GLY A 213 -12.48 -1.79 -2.37
CA GLY A 213 -11.61 -0.63 -2.43
C GLY A 213 -11.49 0.13 -1.11
N ARG A 214 -12.50 0.06 -0.23
CA ARG A 214 -12.43 0.62 1.14
C ARG A 214 -11.45 -0.12 2.03
N TRP A 215 -11.20 -1.39 1.71
CA TRP A 215 -10.24 -2.26 2.39
C TRP A 215 -8.90 -2.33 1.65
N ASP A 216 -8.52 -1.25 0.97
CA ASP A 216 -7.29 -1.18 0.16
C ASP A 216 -7.15 -2.34 -0.85
N ARG A 217 -8.28 -2.93 -1.26
CA ARG A 217 -8.35 -4.15 -2.09
C ARG A 217 -7.48 -5.28 -1.53
N CYS A 218 -7.66 -5.52 -0.24
CA CYS A 218 -6.95 -6.51 0.55
C CYS A 218 -7.95 -7.39 1.29
N LEU A 219 -7.92 -8.70 1.05
CA LEU A 219 -8.72 -9.68 1.79
C LEU A 219 -7.88 -10.22 2.94
N ILE A 220 -8.31 -9.96 4.18
CA ILE A 220 -7.58 -10.33 5.40
C ILE A 220 -8.46 -11.05 6.41
N SER A 221 -7.84 -11.80 7.30
CA SER A 221 -8.54 -12.62 8.31
C SER A 221 -9.45 -11.84 9.24
N ASP A 222 -9.11 -10.59 9.55
CA ASP A 222 -9.94 -9.74 10.43
C ASP A 222 -11.31 -9.40 9.82
N MET A 223 -11.45 -9.55 8.50
CA MET A 223 -12.73 -9.35 7.82
C MET A 223 -13.70 -10.52 8.05
N LEU A 224 -13.18 -11.68 8.41
CA LEU A 224 -13.92 -12.94 8.38
C LEU A 224 -14.21 -13.44 9.80
N SER A 225 -15.35 -14.11 9.97
CA SER A 225 -15.62 -14.84 11.20
C SER A 225 -14.62 -15.99 11.39
N GLU A 226 -14.59 -16.64 12.54
CA GLU A 226 -13.75 -17.83 12.75
C GLU A 226 -14.05 -18.92 11.70
N GLN A 227 -15.34 -19.17 11.46
CA GLN A 227 -15.80 -20.12 10.43
C GLN A 227 -15.41 -19.66 9.01
N GLY A 228 -15.57 -18.36 8.71
CA GLY A 228 -15.15 -17.78 7.44
C GLY A 228 -13.65 -17.91 7.19
N ASN A 229 -12.83 -17.66 8.21
CA ASN A 229 -11.38 -17.84 8.17
C ASN A 229 -11.00 -19.29 7.89
N ALA A 230 -11.61 -20.23 8.62
CA ALA A 230 -11.32 -21.65 8.48
C ALA A 230 -11.68 -22.16 7.07
N PHE A 231 -12.81 -21.73 6.51
CA PHE A 231 -13.18 -22.05 5.13
C PHE A 231 -12.26 -21.39 4.10
N ALA A 232 -11.96 -20.08 4.25
CA ALA A 232 -11.10 -19.37 3.33
C ALA A 232 -9.69 -19.97 3.27
N MET A 233 -9.13 -20.39 4.42
CA MET A 233 -7.86 -21.12 4.47
C MET A 233 -7.90 -22.46 3.74
N HIS A 234 -9.04 -23.15 3.79
CA HIS A 234 -9.20 -24.44 3.12
C HIS A 234 -9.38 -24.30 1.61
N TYR A 235 -10.18 -23.33 1.17
CA TYR A 235 -10.66 -23.25 -0.21
C TYR A 235 -10.00 -22.15 -1.05
N PHE A 236 -9.74 -20.97 -0.49
CA PHE A 236 -9.22 -19.80 -1.21
C PHE A 236 -7.69 -19.74 -1.30
N ASP A 237 -6.98 -20.45 -0.43
CA ASP A 237 -5.52 -20.50 -0.43
C ASP A 237 -4.97 -20.82 -1.83
N PHE A 238 -4.05 -20.00 -2.34
CA PHE A 238 -3.56 -20.12 -3.72
C PHE A 238 -2.63 -21.33 -3.93
N GLU A 239 -2.03 -21.88 -2.87
CA GLU A 239 -1.11 -23.02 -2.96
C GLU A 239 -1.85 -24.35 -2.80
N LYS A 240 -2.84 -24.39 -1.89
CA LYS A 240 -3.50 -25.63 -1.45
C LYS A 240 -5.00 -25.66 -1.71
N GLY A 241 -5.61 -24.51 -1.90
CA GLY A 241 -7.05 -24.37 -2.12
C GLY A 241 -7.47 -24.70 -3.55
N ALA A 242 -8.76 -24.99 -3.72
CA ALA A 242 -9.34 -25.31 -5.01
C ALA A 242 -9.92 -24.09 -5.74
N TYR A 243 -10.06 -22.94 -5.07
CA TYR A 243 -10.76 -21.77 -5.60
C TYR A 243 -10.21 -21.28 -6.94
N LEU A 244 -8.89 -21.06 -7.05
CA LEU A 244 -8.33 -20.53 -8.29
C LEU A 244 -8.49 -21.52 -9.45
N LYS A 245 -8.40 -22.83 -9.16
CA LYS A 245 -8.65 -23.89 -10.15
C LYS A 245 -10.10 -23.86 -10.63
N ASP A 246 -11.06 -23.77 -9.71
CA ASP A 246 -12.48 -23.67 -10.02
C ASP A 246 -12.79 -22.39 -10.82
N TYR A 247 -12.17 -21.27 -10.42
CA TYR A 247 -12.25 -19.99 -11.10
C TYR A 247 -11.79 -20.08 -12.55
N CYS A 248 -10.58 -20.60 -12.79
CA CYS A 248 -10.02 -20.73 -14.13
C CYS A 248 -10.82 -21.72 -14.98
N ALA A 249 -11.16 -22.89 -14.44
CA ALA A 249 -11.94 -23.91 -15.15
C ALA A 249 -13.32 -23.39 -15.58
N THR A 250 -13.93 -22.50 -14.78
CA THR A 250 -15.27 -21.97 -15.05
C THR A 250 -15.23 -20.76 -15.96
N LEU A 251 -14.30 -19.82 -15.72
CA LEU A 251 -14.38 -18.48 -16.30
C LEU A 251 -13.26 -18.12 -17.27
N GLN A 252 -12.06 -18.67 -17.14
CA GLN A 252 -10.93 -18.27 -17.99
C GLN A 252 -11.16 -18.70 -19.45
N GLY A 253 -11.61 -19.95 -19.67
CA GLY A 253 -11.86 -20.47 -21.01
C GLY A 253 -10.62 -20.35 -21.90
N THR A 254 -10.74 -19.62 -23.02
CA THR A 254 -9.64 -19.38 -23.97
C THR A 254 -8.87 -18.08 -23.71
N LEU A 255 -9.14 -17.38 -22.60
CA LEU A 255 -8.43 -16.14 -22.28
C LEU A 255 -6.96 -16.42 -21.91
N PRO A 256 -6.04 -15.48 -22.21
CA PRO A 256 -4.61 -15.70 -22.01
C PRO A 256 -4.21 -16.00 -20.57
N SER A 257 -4.96 -15.46 -19.60
CA SER A 257 -4.72 -15.64 -18.16
C SER A 257 -6.03 -15.40 -17.39
N GLU A 258 -6.10 -15.94 -16.17
CA GLU A 258 -7.12 -15.68 -15.15
C GLU A 258 -7.40 -14.18 -14.94
N PHE A 259 -6.39 -13.31 -15.13
CA PHE A 259 -6.53 -11.87 -14.96
C PHE A 259 -7.37 -11.21 -16.05
N HIS A 260 -7.53 -11.85 -17.21
CA HIS A 260 -8.35 -11.31 -18.30
C HIS A 260 -9.85 -11.50 -18.05
N VAL A 261 -10.24 -12.30 -17.06
CA VAL A 261 -11.63 -12.50 -16.71
C VAL A 261 -12.21 -11.21 -16.13
N ALA A 262 -13.24 -10.67 -16.78
CA ALA A 262 -13.99 -9.52 -16.27
C ALA A 262 -14.95 -9.97 -15.16
N TYR A 263 -15.12 -9.14 -14.13
CA TYR A 263 -16.18 -9.37 -13.16
C TYR A 263 -17.56 -9.04 -13.75
N SER A 264 -18.56 -9.88 -13.47
CA SER A 264 -19.96 -9.64 -13.79
C SER A 264 -20.87 -10.49 -12.90
N ASP A 265 -22.14 -10.12 -12.79
CA ASP A 265 -23.14 -10.93 -12.07
C ASP A 265 -23.33 -12.32 -12.72
N GLU A 266 -23.16 -12.43 -14.03
CA GLU A 266 -23.19 -13.73 -14.74
C GLU A 266 -22.02 -14.61 -14.28
N ASN A 267 -20.80 -14.07 -14.30
CA ASN A 267 -19.62 -14.81 -13.85
C ASN A 267 -19.72 -15.21 -12.37
N TYR A 268 -20.24 -14.31 -11.53
CA TYR A 268 -20.53 -14.63 -10.13
C TYR A 268 -21.54 -15.77 -9.99
N ARG A 269 -22.65 -15.74 -10.73
CA ARG A 269 -23.66 -16.82 -10.72
C ARG A 269 -23.10 -18.17 -11.16
N ARG A 270 -22.09 -18.19 -12.04
CA ARG A 270 -21.43 -19.42 -12.49
C ARG A 270 -20.46 -19.98 -11.45
N LEU A 271 -19.80 -19.13 -10.67
CA LEU A 271 -18.90 -19.56 -9.59
C LEU A 271 -19.65 -19.97 -8.32
N LYS A 272 -20.77 -19.30 -8.01
CA LYS A 272 -21.49 -19.48 -6.75
C LYS A 272 -21.79 -20.95 -6.41
N PRO A 273 -22.29 -21.80 -7.33
CA PRO A 273 -22.57 -23.20 -7.01
C PRO A 273 -21.32 -24.00 -6.62
N LEU A 274 -20.14 -23.67 -7.16
CA LEU A 274 -18.89 -24.33 -6.80
C LEU A 274 -18.46 -23.95 -5.38
N MET A 275 -18.59 -22.67 -5.02
CA MET A 275 -18.31 -22.19 -3.67
C MET A 275 -19.30 -22.77 -2.65
N ASP A 276 -20.60 -22.82 -3.01
CA ASP A 276 -21.65 -23.45 -2.18
C ASP A 276 -21.33 -24.94 -1.93
N ALA A 277 -20.94 -25.69 -2.97
CA ALA A 277 -20.61 -27.11 -2.87
C ALA A 277 -19.33 -27.36 -2.07
N ALA A 278 -18.28 -26.55 -2.30
CA ALA A 278 -17.03 -26.62 -1.56
C ALA A 278 -17.25 -26.36 -0.07
N TYR A 279 -18.07 -25.36 0.26
CA TYR A 279 -18.42 -25.04 1.64
C TYR A 279 -19.19 -26.18 2.32
N ALA A 280 -20.24 -26.70 1.68
CA ALA A 280 -21.03 -27.79 2.23
C ALA A 280 -20.20 -29.06 2.47
N HIS A 281 -19.27 -29.38 1.56
CA HIS A 281 -18.38 -30.52 1.71
C HIS A 281 -17.37 -30.33 2.85
N TRP A 282 -16.77 -29.14 2.95
CA TRP A 282 -15.85 -28.78 4.02
C TRP A 282 -16.53 -28.82 5.39
N GLU A 283 -17.72 -28.24 5.51
CA GLU A 283 -18.51 -28.19 6.75
C GLU A 283 -18.92 -29.61 7.22
N ALA A 284 -19.35 -30.47 6.30
CA ALA A 284 -19.67 -31.87 6.61
C ALA A 284 -18.44 -32.66 7.07
N SER A 285 -17.27 -32.39 6.49
CA SER A 285 -16.00 -33.03 6.86
C SER A 285 -15.53 -32.57 8.24
N ALA A 286 -15.63 -31.26 8.54
CA ALA A 286 -15.31 -30.70 9.84
C ALA A 286 -16.22 -31.26 10.95
N ALA A 287 -17.52 -31.37 10.69
CA ALA A 287 -18.48 -31.96 11.64
C ALA A 287 -18.24 -33.45 11.92
N THR A 288 -17.64 -34.18 10.97
CA THR A 288 -17.30 -35.60 11.13
C THR A 288 -16.07 -35.78 12.04
N VAL A 289 -15.06 -34.91 11.93
CA VAL A 289 -13.86 -34.95 12.77
C VAL A 289 -14.20 -34.68 14.24
N VAL A 290 -15.06 -33.69 14.51
CA VAL A 290 -15.49 -33.35 15.89
C VAL A 290 -16.28 -34.48 16.57
N LYS A 291 -16.99 -35.32 15.79
CA LYS A 291 -17.72 -36.47 16.35
C LYS A 291 -16.83 -37.67 16.68
N LEU A 292 -15.60 -37.71 16.16
CA LEU A 292 -14.66 -38.82 16.34
C LEU A 292 -13.53 -38.48 17.34
N SER A 293 -13.44 -37.23 17.79
CA SER A 293 -12.54 -36.72 18.83
C SER A 293 -13.21 -36.67 20.19
#